data_AF-A0A496Z6X9-F1
#
_entry.id   AF-A0A496Z6X9-F1
#
_cell.length_a   1.000
_cell.length_b   1.000
_cell.length_c   1.000
_cell.angle_alpha   90.00
_cell.angle_beta   90.00
_cell.angle_gamma   90.00
#
_symmetry.space_group_name_H-M   'P 1'
#
loop_
_entity.id
_entity.type
_entity.pdbx_description
1 polymer ?
#
loop_
_entity_poly.entity_id
_entity_poly.type
_entity_poly.pdbx_seq_one_letter_code
_entity_poly.pdbx_strand_id
1 'polypeptide(L)'
;MLPEDEYKVKYQAESPDIVDSAQLDPIDYHYAGRRDVDIVIRQPEFTSVCPMTGLPDFGRITIKYRPDKKIVELKSLKYYLMQYRNVGIYYEHVVNRILEDLVAALSP
;
A
#
# COMPACT_ATOMS: atom_id res chain seq x y z
N MET A 1 -24.16 9.39 -28.68
CA MET A 1 -23.10 9.46 -27.65
C MET A 1 -23.64 10.35 -26.57
N LEU A 2 -23.79 9.84 -25.34
CA LEU A 2 -24.27 10.68 -24.23
C LEU A 2 -23.20 11.74 -23.91
N PRO A 3 -23.59 12.96 -23.49
CA PRO A 3 -22.63 13.99 -23.12
C PRO A 3 -21.74 13.53 -21.95
N GLU A 4 -20.45 13.87 -22.00
CA GLU A 4 -19.43 13.43 -21.01
C GLU A 4 -19.81 13.78 -19.55
N ASP A 5 -20.62 14.82 -19.35
CA ASP A 5 -21.08 15.30 -18.05
C ASP A 5 -22.07 14.37 -17.30
N GLU A 6 -22.60 13.33 -17.96
CA GLU A 6 -23.55 12.39 -17.34
C GLU A 6 -22.89 11.23 -16.57
N TYR A 7 -21.59 10.98 -16.75
CA TYR A 7 -20.87 9.88 -16.10
C TYR A 7 -20.28 10.28 -14.74
N LYS A 8 -21.12 10.75 -13.81
CA LYS A 8 -20.69 10.96 -12.41
C LYS A 8 -20.92 9.70 -11.59
N VAL A 9 -19.83 9.03 -11.22
CA VAL A 9 -19.88 7.93 -10.27
C VAL A 9 -20.24 8.48 -8.88
N LYS A 10 -21.40 8.07 -8.36
CA LYS A 10 -21.89 8.45 -7.02
C LYS A 10 -21.33 7.52 -5.94
N TYR A 11 -20.04 7.21 -6.01
CA TYR A 11 -19.37 6.37 -5.02
C TYR A 11 -18.74 7.26 -3.95
N GLN A 12 -19.03 7.00 -2.68
CA GLN A 12 -18.35 7.64 -1.56
C GLN A 12 -17.16 6.79 -1.16
N ALA A 13 -15.96 7.31 -1.38
CA ALA A 13 -14.73 6.67 -0.98
C ALA A 13 -14.53 6.76 0.55
N GLU A 14 -13.89 5.75 1.12
CA GLU A 14 -13.54 5.71 2.54
C GLU A 14 -12.37 6.67 2.82
N SER A 15 -12.32 7.22 4.05
CA SER A 15 -11.18 8.04 4.48
C SER A 15 -9.92 7.19 4.50
N PRO A 16 -8.74 7.74 4.14
CA PRO A 16 -7.48 7.10 4.41
C PRO A 16 -7.34 6.60 5.86
N ASP A 17 -7.92 7.27 6.84
CA ASP A 17 -7.76 6.93 8.27
C ASP A 17 -8.24 5.53 8.64
N ILE A 18 -9.02 4.85 7.78
CA ILE A 18 -9.44 3.46 8.02
C ILE A 18 -8.33 2.43 7.83
N VAL A 19 -7.23 2.80 7.16
CA VAL A 19 -6.11 1.88 6.93
C VAL A 19 -5.33 1.67 8.22
N ASP A 20 -5.41 0.44 8.73
CA ASP A 20 -4.75 -0.03 9.95
C ASP A 20 -3.40 -0.66 9.62
N SER A 21 -2.33 0.08 9.89
CA SER A 21 -0.96 -0.40 9.72
C SER A 21 -0.51 -1.37 10.82
N ALA A 22 -1.26 -1.52 11.92
CA ALA A 22 -0.99 -2.54 12.93
C ALA A 22 -1.20 -3.96 12.42
N GLN A 23 -1.85 -4.13 11.25
CA GLN A 23 -1.93 -5.42 10.56
C GLN A 23 -0.61 -5.86 9.93
N LEU A 24 0.36 -4.95 9.73
CA LEU A 24 1.69 -5.34 9.27
C LEU A 24 2.38 -6.19 10.34
N ASP A 25 2.71 -7.42 10.00
CA ASP A 25 3.35 -8.37 10.90
C ASP A 25 4.84 -8.49 10.55
N PRO A 26 5.73 -7.86 11.32
CA PRO A 26 7.16 -7.92 11.06
C PRO A 26 7.76 -9.16 11.72
N ILE A 27 8.44 -9.99 10.95
CA ILE A 27 9.07 -11.24 11.40
C ILE A 27 10.60 -11.13 11.41
N ASP A 28 11.26 -11.97 12.20
CA ASP A 28 12.72 -11.93 12.36
C ASP A 28 13.47 -12.24 11.06
N TYR A 29 14.47 -11.41 10.75
CA TYR A 29 15.41 -11.67 9.67
C TYR A 29 16.60 -12.49 10.15
N HIS A 30 16.58 -13.81 9.90
CA HIS A 30 17.60 -14.74 10.41
C HIS A 30 19.04 -14.52 9.91
N TYR A 31 19.25 -13.65 8.91
CA TYR A 31 20.58 -13.32 8.36
C TYR A 31 21.06 -11.91 8.73
N ALA A 32 20.38 -11.24 9.68
CA ALA A 32 20.78 -9.93 10.19
C ALA A 32 22.28 -9.88 10.55
N GLY A 33 22.98 -8.85 10.08
CA GLY A 33 24.42 -8.65 10.30
C GLY A 33 25.36 -9.63 9.58
N ARG A 34 24.85 -10.58 8.79
CA ARG A 34 25.69 -11.54 8.04
C ARG A 34 26.07 -11.05 6.64
N ARG A 35 25.19 -10.31 5.97
CA ARG A 35 25.39 -9.70 4.64
C ARG A 35 24.23 -8.75 4.31
N ASP A 36 24.49 -7.80 3.42
CA ASP A 36 23.43 -6.95 2.86
C ASP A 36 22.76 -7.63 1.66
N VAL A 37 21.43 -7.58 1.62
CA VAL A 37 20.62 -8.03 0.47
C VAL A 37 19.55 -7.01 0.15
N ASP A 38 19.26 -6.83 -1.14
CA ASP A 38 18.09 -6.08 -1.60
C ASP A 38 16.89 -7.04 -1.69
N ILE A 39 15.84 -6.79 -0.91
CA ILE A 39 14.54 -7.46 -1.06
C ILE A 39 13.68 -6.61 -2.00
N VAL A 40 13.12 -7.23 -3.04
CA VAL A 40 12.20 -6.58 -3.98
C VAL A 40 10.88 -7.36 -4.01
N ILE A 41 9.83 -6.74 -3.51
CA ILE A 41 8.46 -7.26 -3.54
C ILE A 41 7.67 -6.48 -4.60
N ARG A 42 7.00 -7.20 -5.49
CA ARG A 42 6.14 -6.62 -6.53
C ARG A 42 4.71 -7.05 -6.28
N GLN A 43 3.82 -6.08 -6.04
CA GLN A 43 2.41 -6.32 -5.81
C GLN A 43 1.57 -5.70 -6.93
N PRO A 44 1.17 -6.50 -7.94
CA PRO A 44 0.46 -6.00 -9.13
C PRO A 44 -1.04 -5.81 -8.92
N GLU A 45 -1.56 -6.18 -7.74
CA GLU A 45 -3.00 -6.18 -7.42
C GLU A 45 -3.43 -4.96 -6.61
N PHE A 46 -2.66 -3.87 -6.60
CA PHE A 46 -3.02 -2.67 -5.84
C PHE A 46 -4.13 -1.88 -6.54
N THR A 47 -5.10 -1.42 -5.75
CA THR A 47 -6.17 -0.54 -6.22
C THR A 47 -6.65 0.38 -5.10
N SER A 48 -7.11 1.56 -5.48
CA SER A 48 -7.72 2.57 -4.61
C SER A 48 -8.83 3.31 -5.36
N VAL A 49 -9.37 4.39 -4.78
CA VAL A 49 -10.38 5.22 -5.41
C VAL A 49 -9.86 6.63 -5.61
N CYS A 50 -10.07 7.19 -6.80
CA CYS A 50 -9.72 8.57 -7.10
C CYS A 50 -10.63 9.52 -6.32
N PRO A 51 -10.10 10.41 -5.45
CA PRO A 51 -10.91 11.35 -4.65
C PRO A 51 -11.76 12.31 -5.50
N MET A 52 -11.30 12.62 -6.72
CA MET A 52 -11.92 13.63 -7.59
C MET A 52 -13.08 13.08 -8.41
N THR A 53 -12.97 11.83 -8.87
CA THR A 53 -13.91 11.24 -9.84
C THR A 53 -14.74 10.09 -9.25
N GLY A 54 -14.30 9.49 -8.14
CA GLY A 54 -14.91 8.29 -7.57
C GLY A 54 -14.66 7.03 -8.39
N LEU A 55 -13.80 7.09 -9.41
CA LEU A 55 -13.40 5.95 -10.22
C LEU A 55 -12.29 5.14 -9.54
N PRO A 56 -12.20 3.82 -9.83
CA PRO A 56 -11.11 3.00 -9.32
C PRO A 56 -9.79 3.36 -10.00
N ASP A 57 -8.77 3.44 -9.17
CA ASP A 57 -7.37 3.58 -9.54
C ASP A 57 -6.69 2.21 -9.45
N PHE A 58 -5.85 1.88 -10.42
CA PHE A 58 -5.10 0.62 -10.46
C PHE A 58 -3.61 0.89 -10.58
N GLY A 59 -2.82 0.18 -9.79
CA GLY A 59 -1.37 0.37 -9.77
C GLY A 59 -0.61 -0.89 -9.38
N ARG A 60 0.71 -0.83 -9.57
CA ARG A 60 1.63 -1.85 -9.07
C ARG A 60 2.52 -1.21 -8.01
N ILE A 61 2.40 -1.67 -6.77
CA ILE A 61 3.29 -1.28 -5.69
C ILE A 61 4.57 -2.12 -5.80
N THR A 62 5.72 -1.45 -5.87
CA THR A 62 7.03 -2.11 -5.81
C THR A 62 7.73 -1.64 -4.55
N ILE A 63 7.96 -2.54 -3.61
CA ILE A 63 8.67 -2.27 -2.36
C ILE A 63 10.09 -2.81 -2.54
N LYS A 64 11.07 -1.92 -2.40
CA LYS A 64 12.49 -2.29 -2.39
C LYS A 64 13.11 -1.79 -1.10
N TYR A 65 13.68 -2.70 -0.31
CA TYR A 65 14.34 -2.36 0.95
C TYR A 65 15.49 -3.32 1.24
N ARG A 66 16.37 -2.92 2.16
CA ARG A 66 17.34 -3.82 2.80
C ARG A 66 16.85 -4.06 4.22
N PRO A 67 16.78 -5.31 4.70
CA PRO A 67 16.36 -5.57 6.08
C PRO A 67 17.52 -5.35 7.07
N ASP A 68 17.22 -4.75 8.24
CA ASP A 68 18.08 -4.85 9.43
C ASP A 68 17.74 -6.14 10.20
N LYS A 69 16.85 -6.06 11.21
CA LYS A 69 16.47 -7.20 12.06
C LYS A 69 15.16 -7.85 11.68
N LYS A 70 14.32 -7.16 10.90
CA LYS A 70 12.97 -7.61 10.56
C LYS A 70 12.72 -7.57 9.05
N ILE A 71 11.85 -8.47 8.60
CA ILE A 71 11.24 -8.46 7.26
C ILE A 71 9.73 -8.44 7.39
N VAL A 72 9.04 -7.92 6.37
CA VAL A 72 7.57 -7.94 6.33
C VAL A 72 7.06 -9.33 5.98
N GLU A 73 6.08 -9.84 6.72
CA GLU A 73 5.37 -11.06 6.37
C GLU A 73 4.41 -10.79 5.19
N LEU A 74 4.47 -11.62 4.14
CA LEU A 74 3.83 -11.32 2.86
C LEU A 74 2.30 -11.36 2.89
N LYS A 75 1.69 -12.22 3.73
CA LYS A 75 0.24 -12.24 3.91
C LYS A 75 -0.22 -10.94 4.57
N SER A 76 0.41 -10.52 5.66
CA SER A 76 0.12 -9.28 6.38
C SER A 76 0.20 -8.06 5.46
N LEU A 77 1.25 -8.00 4.62
CA LEU A 77 1.41 -6.97 3.59
C LEU A 77 0.25 -6.98 2.58
N LYS A 78 -0.19 -8.17 2.15
CA LYS A 78 -1.35 -8.30 1.24
C LYS A 78 -2.62 -7.76 1.89
N TYR A 79 -2.91 -8.14 3.13
CA TYR A 79 -4.09 -7.65 3.85
C TYR A 79 -4.02 -6.14 4.08
N TYR A 80 -2.87 -5.60 4.49
CA TYR A 80 -2.63 -4.15 4.59
C TYR A 80 -2.92 -3.42 3.27
N LEU A 81 -2.35 -3.86 2.15
CA LEU A 81 -2.58 -3.23 0.84
C LEU A 81 -4.04 -3.35 0.37
N MET A 82 -4.74 -4.42 0.73
CA MET A 82 -6.15 -4.61 0.37
C MET A 82 -7.08 -3.59 1.06
N GLN A 83 -6.68 -3.00 2.20
CA GLN A 83 -7.48 -1.99 2.89
C GLN A 83 -7.68 -0.72 2.04
N TYR A 84 -6.77 -0.44 1.09
CA TYR A 84 -6.85 0.72 0.21
C TYR A 84 -7.96 0.63 -0.86
N ARG A 85 -8.54 -0.56 -1.07
CA ARG A 85 -9.43 -0.86 -2.20
C ARG A 85 -10.56 0.16 -2.42
N ASN A 86 -11.13 0.65 -1.33
CA ASN A 86 -12.26 1.57 -1.31
C ASN A 86 -11.87 2.97 -0.81
N VAL A 87 -10.59 3.18 -0.51
CA VAL A 87 -10.07 4.41 0.08
C VAL A 87 -9.86 5.47 -0.99
N GLY A 88 -10.37 6.67 -0.72
CA GLY A 88 -10.17 7.85 -1.55
C GLY A 88 -8.82 8.47 -1.28
N ILE A 89 -7.83 8.24 -2.14
CA ILE A 89 -6.46 8.70 -1.89
C ILE A 89 -5.67 8.98 -3.18
N TYR A 90 -4.88 10.05 -3.18
CA TYR A 90 -3.96 10.38 -4.26
C TYR A 90 -2.73 9.44 -4.25
N TYR A 91 -2.19 9.10 -5.41
CA TYR A 91 -1.03 8.20 -5.50
C TYR A 91 0.18 8.69 -4.72
N GLU A 92 0.44 10.00 -4.73
CA GLU A 92 1.52 10.63 -3.98
C GLU A 92 1.37 10.37 -2.47
N HIS A 93 0.14 10.39 -1.97
CA HIS A 93 -0.15 10.11 -0.57
C HIS A 93 -0.07 8.61 -0.26
N VAL A 94 -0.59 7.73 -1.14
CA VAL A 94 -0.45 6.26 -1.03
C VAL A 94 1.01 5.87 -0.85
N VAL A 95 1.90 6.36 -1.72
CA VAL A 95 3.31 5.97 -1.73
C VAL A 95 4.01 6.40 -0.43
N ASN A 96 3.79 7.64 0.02
CA ASN A 96 4.41 8.13 1.26
C ASN A 96 3.89 7.40 2.49
N ARG A 97 2.58 7.17 2.57
CA ARG A 97 1.99 6.45 3.71
C ARG A 97 2.48 5.01 3.81
N ILE A 98 2.47 4.27 2.69
CA ILE A 98 2.99 2.89 2.67
C ILE A 98 4.46 2.86 3.10
N LEU A 99 5.26 3.84 2.68
CA LEU A 99 6.66 3.96 3.09
C LEU A 99 6.77 4.18 4.62
N GLU A 100 6.04 5.16 5.16
CA GLU A 100 6.04 5.47 6.61
C GLU A 100 5.64 4.26 7.45
N ASP A 101 4.54 3.59 7.08
CA ASP A 101 4.03 2.41 7.79
C ASP A 101 5.04 1.25 7.76
N LEU A 102 5.67 0.99 6.61
CA LEU A 102 6.69 -0.06 6.49
C LEU A 102 7.97 0.28 7.25
N VAL A 103 8.41 1.55 7.24
CA VAL A 103 9.57 1.99 8.02
C VAL A 103 9.30 1.85 9.51
N ALA A 104 8.11 2.24 9.97
CA ALA A 104 7.71 2.09 11.37
C ALA A 104 7.67 0.61 11.80
N ALA A 105 7.13 -0.28 10.96
CA ALA A 105 7.03 -1.70 11.26
C ALA A 105 8.38 -2.44 11.23
N LEU A 106 9.25 -2.09 10.28
CA LEU A 106 10.45 -2.88 9.96
C LEU A 106 11.74 -2.28 10.51
N SER A 107 11.81 -0.95 10.66
CA SER A 107 13.06 -0.21 10.92
C SER A 107 14.23 -0.71 10.05
N PRO A 108 14.06 -0.70 8.71
CA PRO A 108 15.01 -1.29 7.77
C PRO A 108 16.31 -0.49 7.61
#